data_AF-A0A9E7AYB8-F1
#
_entry.id   AF-A0A9E7AYB8-F1
#
_cell.length_a   1.000
_cell.length_b   1.000
_cell.length_c   1.000
_cell.angle_alpha   90.00
_cell.angle_beta   90.00
_cell.angle_gamma   90.00
#
_symmetry.space_group_name_H-M   'P 1'
#
loop_
_entity.id
_entity.type
_entity.pdbx_description
1 polymer ?
#
loop_
_entity_poly.entity_id
_entity_poly.type
_entity_poly.pdbx_seq_one_letter_code
_entity_poly.pdbx_strand_id
1 'polypeptide(L)'
;MKNKHVFTLGLAALAVVSFTACTGLKKMAKKADLVTYSVTPNPLEMHGDSVAVTVKVTYPPKYFGKKVVLTVTPTIGGKNFKPATLIGEKAEGTGTKIAYKTGGSFTYTDKQPYSPEMKNTDFKVKATGVVKSKSKEMPEKKIGDGTIVTPLLVQPDDKSIIGKDQFQKIIPRTGEAQIFFVINQSTVRPTEMNAQPMKDLKTWVDKGMKHRWGYDFKGCDVSAYASPDGEMTLNANLANDRAKKSSEAFMAMFKDKKLALTPAQAEAFYSKVTTAEDWDGFKKAMEASSIKDKDLVLRVLSQYPDGEAREREIKNMSKTYTEIANDILPKLRRSVMTMKADEHARPDDNILMLAKSSPDSLTVEEILYAGTLTKDVNEKLAFYKAAERKYPNDWRTSNNVGCIYLQQNKLQDAKAQFEKAMKADPSQKIVMNNMGICYRWMGDRKQAMEMYKKAAGAGPEVVYNMGIVQIQDGAYADAVTNFGGTKDFNAALAQVLNGSPDGGSSALDGGSDKEDAISYYLRAVISARKGDAGGVVSNLTTAIQKDASLKEKAKEDMEFLKWRENAEFKAVVN
;
A
#
# COMPACT_ATOMS: atom_id res chain seq x y z
N MET A 1 -67.85 -74.99 -47.48
CA MET A 1 -66.94 -74.76 -46.33
C MET A 1 -66.47 -73.31 -46.36
N LYS A 2 -66.68 -72.61 -45.25
CA LYS A 2 -66.01 -71.39 -44.75
C LYS A 2 -65.69 -70.22 -45.69
N ASN A 3 -66.27 -69.07 -45.28
CA ASN A 3 -65.74 -67.70 -45.31
C ASN A 3 -65.69 -66.94 -46.64
N LYS A 4 -65.80 -65.61 -46.68
CA LYS A 4 -66.55 -64.58 -45.92
C LYS A 4 -66.42 -63.33 -46.82
N HIS A 5 -67.48 -62.53 -46.85
CA HIS A 5 -67.63 -61.14 -47.32
C HIS A 5 -66.38 -60.25 -47.49
N VAL A 6 -66.49 -59.25 -48.39
CA VAL A 6 -66.47 -57.79 -48.12
C VAL A 6 -65.94 -57.06 -49.38
N PHE A 7 -66.83 -56.47 -50.19
CA PHE A 7 -67.11 -55.02 -50.23
C PHE A 7 -65.88 -54.13 -50.43
N THR A 8 -65.57 -53.89 -51.71
CA THR A 8 -64.75 -52.76 -52.16
C THR A 8 -65.65 -51.53 -52.23
N LEU A 9 -65.55 -50.63 -51.24
CA LEU A 9 -66.06 -49.27 -51.36
C LEU A 9 -64.92 -48.30 -51.07
N GLY A 10 -64.60 -47.50 -52.06
CA GLY A 10 -63.56 -46.46 -51.96
C GLY A 10 -63.94 -45.43 -50.91
N LEU A 11 -63.00 -45.18 -50.00
CA LEU A 11 -62.96 -43.94 -49.23
C LEU A 11 -61.91 -43.03 -49.84
N ALA A 12 -62.38 -41.96 -50.48
CA ALA A 12 -61.57 -40.81 -50.82
C ALA A 12 -61.02 -40.20 -49.52
N ALA A 13 -59.74 -40.45 -49.23
CA ALA A 13 -59.03 -39.73 -48.19
C ALA A 13 -58.74 -38.31 -48.71
N LEU A 14 -59.59 -37.35 -48.33
CA LEU A 14 -59.26 -35.94 -48.39
C LEU A 14 -57.91 -35.74 -47.70
N ALA A 15 -56.88 -35.41 -48.48
CA ALA A 15 -55.66 -34.84 -47.96
C ALA A 15 -56.00 -33.48 -47.36
N VAL A 16 -56.38 -33.47 -46.07
CA VAL A 16 -56.37 -32.25 -45.26
C VAL A 16 -54.91 -31.88 -45.07
N VAL A 17 -54.39 -31.16 -46.07
CA VAL A 17 -53.12 -30.45 -45.97
C VAL A 17 -53.27 -29.53 -44.76
N SER A 18 -52.54 -29.87 -43.70
CA SER A 18 -52.50 -29.14 -42.44
C SER A 18 -51.85 -27.76 -42.63
N PHE A 19 -52.62 -26.83 -43.21
CA PHE A 19 -52.25 -25.42 -43.39
C PHE A 19 -52.13 -24.65 -42.05
N THR A 20 -52.45 -25.26 -40.91
CA THR A 20 -52.48 -24.62 -39.59
C THR A 20 -51.11 -24.44 -38.92
N ALA A 21 -50.07 -25.17 -39.35
CA ALA A 21 -48.74 -25.06 -38.74
C ALA A 21 -48.04 -23.72 -39.09
N CYS A 22 -48.16 -23.25 -40.34
CA CYS A 22 -47.58 -21.97 -40.78
C CYS A 22 -48.32 -20.74 -40.21
N THR A 23 -49.62 -20.87 -39.92
CA THR A 23 -50.42 -19.72 -39.48
C THR A 23 -50.09 -19.30 -38.04
N GLY A 24 -49.70 -20.23 -37.17
CA GLY A 24 -49.28 -19.94 -35.81
C GLY A 24 -48.02 -19.07 -35.74
N LEU A 25 -46.97 -19.47 -36.46
CA LEU A 25 -45.70 -18.71 -36.53
C LEU A 25 -45.88 -17.32 -37.14
N LYS A 26 -46.65 -17.22 -38.24
CA LYS A 26 -46.96 -15.92 -38.86
C LYS A 26 -47.75 -15.00 -37.93
N LYS A 27 -48.68 -15.54 -37.13
CA LYS A 27 -49.44 -14.76 -36.14
C LYS A 27 -48.57 -14.26 -35.00
N MET A 28 -47.63 -15.09 -34.50
CA MET A 28 -46.67 -14.65 -33.48
C MET A 28 -45.76 -13.54 -34.01
N ALA A 29 -45.19 -13.71 -35.20
CA ALA A 29 -44.33 -12.69 -35.82
C ALA A 29 -45.05 -11.34 -36.00
N LYS A 30 -46.32 -11.35 -36.46
CA LYS A 30 -47.15 -10.13 -36.59
C LYS A 30 -47.52 -9.47 -35.27
N LYS A 31 -47.38 -10.15 -34.15
CA LYS A 31 -47.76 -9.68 -32.81
C LYS A 31 -46.56 -9.58 -31.87
N ALA A 32 -45.33 -9.63 -32.39
CA ALA A 32 -44.11 -9.63 -31.59
C ALA A 32 -44.02 -8.41 -30.67
N ASP A 33 -44.63 -7.28 -31.05
CA ASP A 33 -44.67 -6.07 -30.24
C ASP A 33 -45.41 -6.24 -28.92
N LEU A 34 -46.35 -7.20 -28.83
CA LEU A 34 -47.09 -7.49 -27.61
C LEU A 34 -46.25 -8.20 -26.54
N VAL A 35 -45.06 -8.69 -26.89
CA VAL A 35 -44.14 -9.29 -25.92
C VAL A 35 -43.42 -8.16 -25.19
N THR A 36 -43.51 -8.14 -23.87
CA THR A 36 -42.85 -7.12 -23.06
C THR A 36 -41.56 -7.65 -22.46
N TYR A 37 -40.57 -6.77 -22.40
CA TYR A 37 -39.23 -7.06 -21.89
C TYR A 37 -38.91 -6.02 -20.83
N SER A 38 -38.32 -6.45 -19.74
CA SER A 38 -37.69 -5.59 -18.74
C SER A 38 -36.27 -6.09 -18.52
N VAL A 39 -35.29 -5.21 -18.70
CA VAL A 39 -33.86 -5.51 -18.60
C VAL A 39 -33.31 -4.83 -17.36
N THR A 40 -32.46 -5.54 -16.63
CA THR A 40 -31.80 -5.02 -15.42
C THR A 40 -30.34 -5.49 -15.39
N PRO A 41 -29.37 -4.55 -15.28
CA PRO A 41 -29.52 -3.09 -15.36
C PRO A 41 -29.88 -2.61 -16.78
N ASN A 42 -30.45 -1.41 -16.93
CA ASN A 42 -30.63 -0.73 -18.23
C ASN A 42 -30.36 0.80 -18.09
N PRO A 43 -29.35 1.39 -18.77
CA PRO A 43 -28.38 0.75 -19.66
C PRO A 43 -27.64 -0.43 -19.01
N LEU A 44 -27.07 -1.32 -19.83
CA LEU A 44 -26.28 -2.43 -19.31
C LEU A 44 -25.04 -1.89 -18.58
N GLU A 45 -24.43 -2.68 -17.70
CA GLU A 45 -23.25 -2.25 -16.95
C GLU A 45 -22.12 -3.26 -17.09
N MET A 46 -20.92 -2.77 -17.32
CA MET A 46 -19.71 -3.56 -17.28
C MET A 46 -19.24 -3.70 -15.84
N HIS A 47 -19.00 -4.95 -15.41
CA HIS A 47 -18.41 -5.30 -14.13
C HIS A 47 -17.28 -6.30 -14.37
N GLY A 48 -16.07 -5.95 -13.96
CA GLY A 48 -14.87 -6.65 -14.41
C GLY A 48 -14.75 -6.64 -15.94
N ASP A 49 -14.54 -7.82 -16.54
CA ASP A 49 -14.38 -7.96 -17.99
C ASP A 49 -15.68 -8.28 -18.75
N SER A 50 -16.83 -7.94 -18.16
CA SER A 50 -18.07 -8.61 -18.54
C SER A 50 -19.33 -7.83 -18.26
N VAL A 51 -20.38 -8.16 -19.00
CA VAL A 51 -21.71 -7.58 -18.87
C VAL A 51 -22.68 -8.70 -18.48
N ALA A 52 -23.25 -8.59 -17.29
CA ALA A 52 -24.30 -9.47 -16.81
C ALA A 52 -25.67 -8.85 -17.08
N VAL A 53 -26.64 -9.67 -17.49
CA VAL A 53 -27.98 -9.21 -17.80
C VAL A 53 -29.03 -10.07 -17.12
N THR A 54 -30.08 -9.42 -16.62
CA THR A 54 -31.34 -10.07 -16.25
C THR A 54 -32.43 -9.54 -17.16
N VAL A 55 -33.10 -10.44 -17.88
CA VAL A 55 -34.20 -10.10 -18.79
C VAL A 55 -35.46 -10.81 -18.33
N LYS A 56 -36.43 -10.04 -17.83
CA LYS A 56 -37.79 -10.52 -17.59
C LYS A 56 -38.61 -10.38 -18.86
N VAL A 57 -39.13 -11.48 -19.37
CA VAL A 57 -39.93 -11.52 -20.59
C VAL A 57 -41.35 -11.94 -20.24
N THR A 58 -42.35 -11.24 -20.77
CA THR A 58 -43.77 -11.56 -20.58
C THR A 58 -44.44 -11.75 -21.94
N TYR A 59 -45.03 -12.93 -22.12
CA TYR A 59 -45.88 -13.25 -23.27
C TYR A 59 -47.35 -13.14 -22.87
N PRO A 60 -48.16 -12.38 -23.61
CA PRO A 60 -49.56 -12.19 -23.27
C PRO A 60 -50.41 -13.43 -23.56
N PRO A 61 -51.61 -13.52 -22.95
CA PRO A 61 -52.62 -14.49 -23.31
C PRO A 61 -52.83 -14.61 -24.82
N LYS A 62 -53.01 -15.84 -25.31
CA LYS A 62 -53.30 -16.20 -26.70
C LYS A 62 -52.20 -15.79 -27.70
N TYR A 63 -50.98 -15.52 -27.24
CA TYR A 63 -49.82 -15.24 -28.10
C TYR A 63 -49.06 -16.52 -28.49
N PHE A 64 -48.55 -17.27 -27.50
CA PHE A 64 -47.56 -18.33 -27.74
C PHE A 64 -48.20 -19.59 -28.30
N GLY A 65 -47.88 -19.93 -29.56
CA GLY A 65 -48.50 -21.06 -30.26
C GLY A 65 -48.28 -22.40 -29.52
N LYS A 66 -49.35 -23.19 -29.35
CA LYS A 66 -49.32 -24.43 -28.56
C LYS A 66 -48.25 -25.44 -28.98
N LYS A 67 -47.88 -25.48 -30.27
CA LYS A 67 -46.91 -26.45 -30.83
C LYS A 67 -45.59 -25.79 -31.25
N VAL A 68 -45.35 -24.54 -30.83
CA VAL A 68 -44.17 -23.77 -31.21
C VAL A 68 -43.03 -24.06 -30.25
N VAL A 69 -41.84 -24.24 -30.79
CA VAL A 69 -40.57 -24.11 -30.07
C VAL A 69 -39.97 -22.77 -30.49
N LEU A 70 -39.66 -21.89 -29.54
CA LEU A 70 -39.10 -20.57 -29.80
C LEU A 70 -37.71 -20.51 -29.17
N THR A 71 -36.69 -20.31 -29.99
CA THR A 71 -35.33 -20.03 -29.53
C THR A 71 -35.14 -18.53 -29.52
N VAL A 72 -34.81 -17.97 -28.35
CA VAL A 72 -34.66 -16.53 -28.11
C VAL A 72 -33.21 -16.26 -27.74
N THR A 73 -32.55 -15.38 -28.48
CA THR A 73 -31.14 -15.03 -28.30
C THR A 73 -31.01 -13.53 -28.09
N PRO A 74 -30.69 -13.07 -26.88
CA PRO A 74 -30.30 -11.69 -26.65
C PRO A 74 -28.96 -11.39 -27.32
N THR A 75 -28.82 -10.20 -27.91
CA THR A 75 -27.63 -9.80 -28.68
C THR A 75 -27.31 -8.33 -28.48
N ILE A 76 -26.03 -7.98 -28.43
CA ILE A 76 -25.55 -6.60 -28.33
C ILE A 76 -24.20 -6.49 -29.04
N GLY A 77 -24.00 -5.47 -29.87
CA GLY A 77 -22.70 -5.22 -30.51
C GLY A 77 -22.16 -6.40 -31.33
N GLY A 78 -23.04 -7.21 -31.92
CA GLY A 78 -22.67 -8.43 -32.63
C GLY A 78 -22.31 -9.64 -31.74
N LYS A 79 -22.31 -9.49 -30.41
CA LYS A 79 -22.18 -10.60 -29.45
C LYS A 79 -23.55 -11.23 -29.17
N ASN A 80 -23.58 -12.54 -29.06
CA ASN A 80 -24.76 -13.32 -28.71
C ASN A 80 -24.62 -13.84 -27.28
N PHE A 81 -25.63 -13.61 -26.45
CA PHE A 81 -25.77 -14.33 -25.18
C PHE A 81 -26.30 -15.74 -25.44
N LYS A 82 -26.27 -16.61 -24.43
CA LYS A 82 -26.77 -17.99 -24.56
C LYS A 82 -28.25 -18.01 -24.96
N PRO A 83 -28.65 -18.76 -26.00
CA PRO A 83 -30.04 -18.85 -26.39
C PRO A 83 -30.90 -19.50 -25.30
N ALA A 84 -32.12 -18.98 -25.11
CA ALA A 84 -33.17 -19.59 -24.29
C ALA A 84 -34.21 -20.29 -25.17
N THR A 85 -34.58 -21.52 -24.83
CA THR A 85 -35.62 -22.27 -25.55
C THR A 85 -36.92 -22.24 -24.77
N LEU A 86 -37.97 -21.75 -25.41
CA LEU A 86 -39.33 -21.69 -24.90
C LEU A 86 -40.21 -22.64 -25.71
N ILE A 87 -41.10 -23.37 -25.06
CA ILE A 87 -41.96 -24.34 -25.72
C ILE A 87 -43.43 -24.11 -25.40
N GLY A 88 -44.28 -24.28 -26.41
CA GLY A 88 -45.73 -24.24 -26.22
C GLY A 88 -46.22 -25.47 -25.48
N GLU A 89 -47.39 -25.38 -24.84
CA GLU A 89 -47.99 -26.43 -24.00
C GLU A 89 -48.18 -27.81 -24.68
N LYS A 90 -48.10 -27.90 -26.02
CA LYS A 90 -48.21 -29.11 -26.84
C LYS A 90 -47.02 -29.31 -27.79
N ALA A 91 -45.92 -28.59 -27.60
CA ALA A 91 -44.70 -28.76 -28.39
C ALA A 91 -43.85 -29.89 -27.78
N GLU A 92 -43.16 -30.64 -28.64
CA GLU A 92 -42.17 -31.64 -28.23
C GLU A 92 -40.81 -30.96 -27.99
N GLY A 93 -40.05 -31.44 -27.00
CA GLY A 93 -38.71 -30.92 -26.67
C GLY A 93 -38.56 -30.41 -25.24
N THR A 94 -37.38 -29.87 -24.93
CA THR A 94 -37.01 -29.31 -23.63
C THR A 94 -36.94 -27.78 -23.69
N GLY A 95 -37.47 -27.11 -22.67
CA GLY A 95 -37.50 -25.65 -22.59
C GLY A 95 -38.56 -25.13 -21.62
N THR A 96 -38.60 -23.82 -21.43
CA THR A 96 -39.58 -23.20 -20.54
C THR A 96 -40.95 -23.20 -21.19
N LYS A 97 -41.93 -23.83 -20.52
CA LYS A 97 -43.31 -23.93 -21.02
C LYS A 97 -44.04 -22.59 -20.93
N ILE A 98 -44.65 -22.15 -22.03
CA ILE A 98 -45.53 -20.98 -22.08
C ILE A 98 -46.94 -21.42 -22.48
N ALA A 99 -47.92 -21.12 -21.62
CA ALA A 99 -49.31 -21.53 -21.84
C ALA A 99 -49.98 -20.62 -22.89
N TYR A 100 -50.72 -21.22 -23.82
CA TYR A 100 -51.39 -20.41 -24.86
C TYR A 100 -52.53 -19.58 -24.25
N LYS A 101 -53.33 -20.13 -23.35
CA LYS A 101 -54.53 -19.43 -22.84
C LYS A 101 -54.18 -18.24 -21.94
N THR A 102 -53.27 -18.45 -21.00
CA THR A 102 -52.94 -17.48 -19.94
C THR A 102 -51.67 -16.67 -20.25
N GLY A 103 -50.89 -17.07 -21.26
CA GLY A 103 -49.57 -16.51 -21.47
C GLY A 103 -48.57 -17.04 -20.45
N GLY A 104 -47.51 -16.28 -20.21
CA GLY A 104 -46.50 -16.63 -19.21
C GLY A 104 -45.38 -15.62 -19.13
N SER A 105 -44.70 -15.60 -17.99
CA SER A 105 -43.48 -14.82 -17.79
C SER A 105 -42.33 -15.73 -17.41
N PHE A 106 -41.12 -15.36 -17.78
CA PHE A 106 -39.92 -16.01 -17.29
C PHE A 106 -38.79 -15.00 -17.15
N THR A 107 -37.82 -15.34 -16.31
CA THR A 107 -36.60 -14.56 -16.11
C THR A 107 -35.44 -15.30 -16.74
N TYR A 108 -34.68 -14.59 -17.56
CA TYR A 108 -33.44 -15.04 -18.17
C TYR A 108 -32.27 -14.31 -17.52
N THR A 109 -31.22 -15.03 -17.20
CA THR A 109 -29.96 -14.46 -16.73
C THR A 109 -28.80 -15.06 -17.50
N ASP A 110 -27.87 -14.22 -17.92
CA ASP A 110 -26.62 -14.66 -18.52
C ASP A 110 -25.55 -13.56 -18.41
N LYS A 111 -24.33 -13.91 -18.81
CA LYS A 111 -23.17 -13.03 -18.74
C LYS A 111 -22.31 -13.20 -19.98
N GLN A 112 -21.88 -12.08 -20.56
CA GLN A 112 -21.07 -12.05 -21.77
C GLN A 112 -19.79 -11.24 -21.53
N PRO A 113 -18.60 -11.71 -21.96
CA PRO A 113 -17.40 -10.88 -21.99
C PRO A 113 -17.65 -9.58 -22.76
N TYR A 114 -17.22 -8.46 -22.17
CA TYR A 114 -17.36 -7.15 -22.79
C TYR A 114 -16.51 -7.05 -24.06
N SER A 115 -17.03 -6.33 -25.05
CA SER A 115 -16.24 -5.86 -26.18
C SER A 115 -16.66 -4.42 -26.56
N PRO A 116 -15.78 -3.61 -27.17
CA PRO A 116 -16.05 -2.20 -27.45
C PRO A 116 -17.34 -1.92 -28.24
N GLU A 117 -17.75 -2.85 -29.11
CA GLU A 117 -18.98 -2.76 -29.90
C GLU A 117 -20.25 -2.78 -29.04
N MET A 118 -20.15 -3.19 -27.77
CA MET A 118 -21.27 -3.23 -26.82
C MET A 118 -21.55 -1.88 -26.14
N LYS A 119 -20.67 -0.89 -26.27
CA LYS A 119 -20.75 0.40 -25.57
C LYS A 119 -21.96 1.24 -25.98
N ASN A 120 -22.08 1.58 -27.26
CA ASN A 120 -23.10 2.51 -27.78
C ASN A 120 -23.94 1.85 -28.88
N THR A 121 -24.69 0.81 -28.52
CA THR A 121 -25.53 0.02 -29.41
C THR A 121 -26.79 -0.41 -28.68
N ASP A 122 -27.87 -0.69 -29.42
CA ASP A 122 -29.06 -1.27 -28.83
C ASP A 122 -28.80 -2.71 -28.36
N PHE A 123 -29.31 -3.04 -27.16
CA PHE A 123 -29.47 -4.41 -26.72
C PHE A 123 -30.77 -4.96 -27.31
N LYS A 124 -30.66 -6.05 -28.06
CA LYS A 124 -31.75 -6.58 -28.88
C LYS A 124 -32.02 -8.05 -28.60
N VAL A 125 -33.18 -8.52 -29.07
CA VAL A 125 -33.53 -9.94 -29.07
C VAL A 125 -33.81 -10.40 -30.49
N LYS A 126 -33.16 -11.50 -30.86
CA LYS A 126 -33.46 -12.29 -32.05
C LYS A 126 -34.20 -13.55 -31.62
N ALA A 127 -35.28 -13.90 -32.31
CA ALA A 127 -36.02 -15.12 -31.97
C ALA A 127 -36.43 -15.90 -33.22
N THR A 128 -36.31 -17.22 -33.15
CA THR A 128 -36.68 -18.13 -34.24
C THR A 128 -37.69 -19.14 -33.72
N GLY A 129 -38.88 -19.12 -34.31
CA GLY A 129 -39.95 -20.06 -33.99
C GLY A 129 -39.95 -21.23 -34.96
N VAL A 130 -40.13 -22.44 -34.43
CA VAL A 130 -40.17 -23.69 -35.17
C VAL A 130 -41.43 -24.47 -34.81
N VAL A 131 -42.09 -25.04 -35.82
CA VAL A 131 -43.17 -26.01 -35.69
C VAL A 131 -42.89 -27.17 -36.64
N LYS A 132 -42.55 -28.35 -36.11
CA LYS A 132 -42.05 -29.48 -36.91
C LYS A 132 -40.85 -29.03 -37.77
N SER A 133 -40.92 -29.18 -39.09
CA SER A 133 -39.85 -28.79 -40.04
C SER A 133 -39.91 -27.34 -40.51
N LYS A 134 -40.90 -26.55 -40.07
CA LYS A 134 -41.09 -25.17 -40.55
C LYS A 134 -40.56 -24.16 -39.53
N SER A 135 -39.70 -23.25 -39.97
CA SER A 135 -39.13 -22.17 -39.16
C SER A 135 -39.62 -20.80 -39.62
N LYS A 136 -39.59 -19.83 -38.71
CA LYS A 136 -39.82 -18.41 -38.99
C LYS A 136 -39.06 -17.57 -37.99
N GLU A 137 -38.29 -16.61 -38.47
CA GLU A 137 -37.71 -15.56 -37.64
C GLU A 137 -38.77 -14.54 -37.22
N MET A 138 -38.73 -14.15 -35.96
CA MET A 138 -39.49 -13.04 -35.41
C MET A 138 -38.76 -11.73 -35.72
N PRO A 139 -39.47 -10.60 -35.84
CA PRO A 139 -38.83 -9.29 -35.94
C PRO A 139 -37.85 -9.07 -34.78
N GLU A 140 -36.67 -8.55 -35.10
CA GLU A 140 -35.70 -8.13 -34.08
C GLU A 140 -36.30 -6.98 -33.26
N LYS A 141 -36.14 -7.04 -31.93
CA LYS A 141 -36.69 -6.03 -31.02
C LYS A 141 -35.59 -5.44 -30.14
N LYS A 142 -35.49 -4.12 -30.08
CA LYS A 142 -34.72 -3.42 -29.05
C LYS A 142 -35.39 -3.66 -27.69
N ILE A 143 -34.61 -4.14 -26.73
CA ILE A 143 -35.06 -4.44 -25.37
C ILE A 143 -34.29 -3.66 -24.29
N GLY A 144 -33.17 -3.05 -24.65
CA GLY A 144 -32.37 -2.20 -23.76
C GLY A 144 -31.36 -1.37 -24.54
N ASP A 145 -30.59 -0.59 -23.81
CA ASP A 145 -29.57 0.33 -24.33
C ASP A 145 -28.17 -0.31 -24.27
N GLY A 146 -27.15 0.49 -24.59
CA GLY A 146 -25.76 0.06 -24.59
C GLY A 146 -25.19 -0.20 -23.19
N THR A 147 -23.87 -0.24 -23.09
CA THR A 147 -23.15 -0.57 -21.86
C THR A 147 -22.47 0.64 -21.24
N ILE A 148 -22.72 0.90 -19.96
CA ILE A 148 -21.95 1.79 -19.09
C ILE A 148 -20.60 1.13 -18.80
N VAL A 149 -19.52 1.83 -19.14
CA VAL A 149 -18.14 1.33 -19.10
C VAL A 149 -17.24 2.17 -18.19
N THR A 150 -17.84 2.83 -17.20
CA THR A 150 -17.17 3.67 -16.20
C THR A 150 -15.98 3.01 -15.50
N PRO A 151 -15.94 1.68 -15.24
CA PRO A 151 -14.73 1.05 -14.69
C PRO A 151 -13.48 1.20 -15.57
N LEU A 152 -13.63 1.42 -16.88
CA LEU A 152 -12.49 1.68 -17.79
C LEU A 152 -11.84 3.05 -17.56
N LEU A 153 -12.38 3.89 -16.68
CA LEU A 153 -11.75 5.15 -16.29
C LEU A 153 -10.58 4.96 -15.31
N VAL A 154 -10.37 3.75 -14.77
CA VAL A 154 -9.31 3.47 -13.78
C VAL A 154 -7.94 3.95 -14.28
N GLN A 155 -7.24 4.73 -13.47
CA GLN A 155 -5.93 5.30 -13.81
C GLN A 155 -4.80 4.30 -13.50
N PRO A 156 -3.73 4.24 -14.32
CA PRO A 156 -2.61 3.36 -14.08
C PRO A 156 -1.53 4.01 -13.18
N ASP A 157 -1.93 4.53 -12.04
CA ASP A 157 -1.08 5.27 -11.08
C ASP A 157 -0.55 4.38 -9.94
N ASP A 158 -0.24 3.12 -10.27
CA ASP A 158 0.36 2.18 -9.32
C ASP A 158 1.58 2.79 -8.61
N LYS A 159 1.65 2.59 -7.29
CA LYS A 159 2.66 3.20 -6.42
C LYS A 159 3.82 2.22 -6.19
N SER A 160 4.94 2.47 -6.87
CA SER A 160 6.18 1.73 -6.64
C SER A 160 6.87 2.22 -5.35
N ILE A 161 7.54 1.31 -4.64
CA ILE A 161 8.23 1.61 -3.38
C ILE A 161 9.76 1.59 -3.60
N ILE A 162 10.40 2.71 -3.29
CA ILE A 162 11.87 2.83 -3.26
C ILE A 162 12.40 2.17 -1.97
N GLY A 163 13.44 1.35 -2.10
CA GLY A 163 14.22 0.86 -0.98
C GLY A 163 15.03 2.02 -0.39
N LYS A 164 14.64 2.46 0.81
CA LYS A 164 15.24 3.62 1.47
C LYS A 164 16.71 3.37 1.83
N ASP A 165 17.52 4.41 1.71
CA ASP A 165 18.82 4.46 2.36
C ASP A 165 18.65 4.48 3.89
N GLN A 166 19.75 4.23 4.57
CA GLN A 166 19.93 4.34 6.02
C GLN A 166 20.96 5.44 6.34
N PHE A 167 21.07 6.45 5.47
CA PHE A 167 22.03 7.53 5.65
C PHE A 167 21.62 8.42 6.82
N GLN A 168 22.57 8.66 7.73
CA GLN A 168 22.38 9.52 8.89
C GLN A 168 23.28 10.74 8.76
N LYS A 169 22.68 11.94 8.76
CA LYS A 169 23.44 13.20 8.70
C LYS A 169 24.26 13.45 9.96
N ILE A 170 23.74 12.98 11.10
CA ILE A 170 24.32 13.15 12.42
C ILE A 170 24.29 11.79 13.10
N ILE A 171 25.45 11.33 13.56
CA ILE A 171 25.61 10.07 14.28
C ILE A 171 26.06 10.41 15.71
N PRO A 172 25.20 10.21 16.73
CA PRO A 172 25.60 10.40 18.11
C PRO A 172 26.72 9.43 18.51
N ARG A 173 27.78 9.97 19.10
CA ARG A 173 28.94 9.22 19.59
C ARG A 173 29.21 9.57 21.04
N THR A 174 29.72 8.58 21.77
CA THR A 174 30.18 8.78 23.15
C THR A 174 31.60 8.27 23.33
N GLY A 175 32.34 8.96 24.19
CA GLY A 175 33.63 8.52 24.71
C GLY A 175 33.57 8.51 26.23
N GLU A 176 34.04 7.45 26.86
CA GLU A 176 33.98 7.31 28.32
C GLU A 176 35.37 7.11 28.94
N ALA A 177 35.60 7.69 30.11
CA ALA A 177 36.73 7.37 30.97
C ALA A 177 36.31 7.43 32.45
N GLN A 178 37.10 6.77 33.30
CA GLN A 178 36.86 6.73 34.74
C GLN A 178 38.12 7.16 35.49
N ILE A 179 37.93 7.87 36.61
CA ILE A 179 38.97 8.26 37.57
C ILE A 179 38.66 7.56 38.89
N PHE A 180 39.64 6.91 39.50
CA PHE A 180 39.50 6.31 40.84
C PHE A 180 40.15 7.20 41.92
N PHE A 181 39.56 7.16 43.12
CA PHE A 181 39.97 7.99 44.24
C PHE A 181 40.42 7.15 45.44
N VAL A 182 41.36 7.71 46.20
CA VAL A 182 41.75 7.16 47.51
C VAL A 182 40.60 7.34 48.49
N ILE A 183 40.53 6.46 49.50
CA ILE A 183 39.57 6.57 50.60
C ILE A 183 39.59 7.98 51.21
N ASN A 184 38.40 8.54 51.46
CA ASN A 184 38.20 9.88 52.03
C ASN A 184 38.91 11.03 51.29
N GLN A 185 39.24 10.85 50.00
CA GLN A 185 39.85 11.88 49.17
C GLN A 185 39.04 12.15 47.90
N SER A 186 39.15 13.38 47.40
CA SER A 186 38.60 13.85 46.13
C SER A 186 39.68 14.34 45.14
N THR A 187 40.96 14.24 45.52
CA THR A 187 42.09 14.65 44.69
C THR A 187 42.26 13.73 43.48
N VAL A 188 42.23 14.30 42.29
CA VAL A 188 42.57 13.60 41.05
C VAL A 188 44.08 13.44 40.96
N ARG A 189 44.57 12.19 40.97
CA ARG A 189 46.02 11.91 40.93
C ARG A 189 46.55 11.94 39.49
N PRO A 190 47.81 12.36 39.27
CA PRO A 190 48.43 12.31 37.94
C PRO A 190 48.45 10.90 37.32
N THR A 191 48.52 9.85 38.15
CA THR A 191 48.47 8.46 37.67
C THR A 191 47.13 8.11 37.02
N GLU A 192 46.02 8.63 37.54
CA GLU A 192 44.67 8.44 36.96
C GLU A 192 44.57 9.15 35.61
N MET A 193 45.11 10.37 35.52
CA MET A 193 45.10 11.14 34.27
C MET A 193 45.98 10.52 33.17
N ASN A 194 46.94 9.66 33.56
CA ASN A 194 47.81 8.94 32.65
C ASN A 194 47.40 7.46 32.44
N ALA A 195 46.29 7.03 33.06
CA ALA A 195 45.76 5.68 32.91
C ALA A 195 45.22 5.44 31.48
N GLN A 196 45.13 4.17 31.09
CA GLN A 196 44.71 3.81 29.73
C GLN A 196 43.31 4.33 29.34
N PRO A 197 42.26 4.24 30.19
CA PRO A 197 40.94 4.77 29.84
C PRO A 197 40.96 6.27 29.51
N MET A 198 41.77 7.04 30.23
CA MET A 198 41.93 8.47 29.98
C MET A 198 42.68 8.76 28.66
N LYS A 199 43.70 7.96 28.34
CA LYS A 199 44.40 8.02 27.05
C LYS A 199 43.48 7.67 25.88
N ASP A 200 42.62 6.68 26.06
CA ASP A 200 41.63 6.26 25.06
C ASP A 200 40.63 7.37 24.79
N LEU A 201 40.08 7.99 25.85
CA LEU A 201 39.19 9.14 25.71
C LEU A 201 39.88 10.33 25.03
N LYS A 202 41.13 10.65 25.41
CA LYS A 202 41.91 11.70 24.75
C LYS A 202 42.09 11.42 23.26
N THR A 203 42.39 10.18 22.91
CA THR A 203 42.55 9.74 21.52
C THR A 203 41.24 9.82 20.75
N TRP A 204 40.12 9.46 21.38
CA TRP A 204 38.79 9.56 20.79
C TRP A 204 38.41 11.02 20.49
N VAL A 205 38.63 11.93 21.44
CA VAL A 205 38.43 13.38 21.21
C VAL A 205 39.34 13.89 20.09
N ASP A 206 40.62 13.49 20.07
CA ASP A 206 41.57 13.87 19.01
C ASP A 206 41.13 13.42 17.62
N LYS A 207 40.58 12.20 17.51
CA LYS A 207 40.03 11.69 16.26
C LYS A 207 38.82 12.52 15.81
N GLY A 208 37.91 12.85 16.73
CA GLY A 208 36.74 13.68 16.43
C GLY A 208 37.12 15.09 15.95
N MET A 209 38.07 15.74 16.63
CA MET A 209 38.56 17.07 16.25
C MET A 209 39.29 17.10 14.90
N LYS A 210 39.89 15.97 14.49
CA LYS A 210 40.57 15.81 13.19
C LYS A 210 39.67 15.20 12.12
N HIS A 211 38.44 14.82 12.45
CA HIS A 211 37.52 14.19 11.51
C HIS A 211 37.22 15.18 10.37
N ARG A 212 37.24 14.69 9.12
CA ARG A 212 37.14 15.53 7.93
C ARG A 212 35.88 16.39 7.90
N TRP A 213 34.79 15.88 8.45
CA TRP A 213 33.49 16.56 8.52
C TRP A 213 33.15 17.06 9.93
N GLY A 214 34.06 16.85 10.89
CA GLY A 214 33.96 17.34 12.26
C GLY A 214 33.09 16.49 13.19
N TYR A 215 33.37 16.63 14.49
CA TYR A 215 32.49 16.25 15.59
C TYR A 215 32.03 17.53 16.27
N ASP A 216 30.74 17.65 16.56
CA ASP A 216 30.21 18.69 17.43
C ASP A 216 30.07 18.12 18.85
N PHE A 217 31.00 18.50 19.74
CA PHE A 217 30.99 18.02 21.13
C PHE A 217 29.90 18.75 21.91
N LYS A 218 28.88 18.00 22.34
CA LYS A 218 27.67 18.53 22.97
C LYS A 218 27.79 18.76 24.46
N GLY A 219 28.65 18.00 25.14
CA GLY A 219 28.80 18.07 26.59
C GLY A 219 29.45 16.82 27.19
N CYS A 220 29.74 16.88 28.47
CA CYS A 220 30.28 15.77 29.25
C CYS A 220 29.41 15.53 30.49
N ASP A 221 28.84 14.33 30.60
CA ASP A 221 28.23 13.91 31.86
C ASP A 221 29.34 13.45 32.82
N VAL A 222 29.25 13.85 34.09
CA VAL A 222 30.17 13.45 35.15
C VAL A 222 29.36 12.86 36.29
N SER A 223 29.39 11.54 36.39
CA SER A 223 28.76 10.79 37.47
C SER A 223 29.80 10.42 38.52
N ALA A 224 29.72 11.02 39.71
CA ALA A 224 30.68 10.83 40.79
C ALA A 224 30.09 10.07 41.97
N TYR A 225 30.87 9.15 42.50
CA TYR A 225 30.43 8.18 43.49
C TYR A 225 31.33 8.21 44.71
N ALA A 226 30.72 8.12 45.89
CA ALA A 226 31.40 7.64 47.09
C ALA A 226 31.05 6.17 47.37
N SER A 227 31.97 5.50 48.06
CA SER A 227 31.80 4.10 48.43
C SER A 227 30.94 4.03 49.70
N PRO A 228 30.13 2.97 49.86
CA PRO A 228 29.19 2.86 50.98
C PRO A 228 29.88 2.32 52.25
N ASP A 229 30.90 3.01 52.73
CA ASP A 229 31.75 2.63 53.87
C ASP A 229 32.10 3.78 54.83
N GLY A 230 31.25 4.81 54.86
CA GLY A 230 31.45 6.01 55.67
C GLY A 230 30.14 6.78 55.90
N GLU A 231 30.19 7.81 56.75
CA GLU A 231 29.02 8.62 57.08
C GLU A 231 28.39 9.26 55.83
N MET A 232 27.06 9.22 55.75
CA MET A 232 26.29 9.71 54.60
C MET A 232 26.63 11.17 54.22
N THR A 233 26.82 12.05 55.21
CA THR A 233 27.16 13.46 54.97
C THR A 233 28.56 13.61 54.37
N LEU A 234 29.54 12.84 54.86
CA LEU A 234 30.89 12.79 54.33
C LEU A 234 30.90 12.25 52.89
N ASN A 235 30.15 11.17 52.65
CA ASN A 235 30.04 10.54 51.34
C ASN A 235 29.37 11.46 50.30
N ALA A 236 28.33 12.20 50.70
CA ALA A 236 27.71 13.22 49.84
C ALA A 236 28.70 14.34 49.48
N ASN A 237 29.47 14.84 50.46
CA ASN A 237 30.50 15.85 50.21
C ASN A 237 31.62 15.32 49.30
N LEU A 238 32.09 14.09 49.53
CA LEU A 238 33.10 13.44 48.68
C LEU A 238 32.62 13.26 47.24
N ALA A 239 31.37 12.83 47.03
CA ALA A 239 30.81 12.69 45.68
C ALA A 239 30.74 14.05 44.96
N ASN A 240 30.31 15.11 45.64
CA ASN A 240 30.28 16.48 45.12
C ASN A 240 31.69 16.99 44.76
N ASP A 241 32.65 16.83 45.66
CA ASP A 241 34.02 17.28 45.43
C ASP A 241 34.69 16.49 44.30
N ARG A 242 34.46 15.18 44.21
CA ARG A 242 34.96 14.34 43.11
C ARG A 242 34.36 14.73 41.77
N ALA A 243 33.07 15.05 41.70
CA ALA A 243 32.45 15.59 40.50
C ALA A 243 33.14 16.89 40.07
N LYS A 244 33.30 17.84 41.01
CA LYS A 244 33.97 19.12 40.76
C LYS A 244 35.41 18.93 40.26
N LYS A 245 36.21 18.15 40.98
CA LYS A 245 37.63 17.92 40.68
C LYS A 245 37.85 17.16 39.38
N SER A 246 36.99 16.20 39.06
CA SER A 246 37.04 15.48 37.79
C SER A 246 36.71 16.39 36.61
N SER A 247 35.66 17.23 36.73
CA SER A 247 35.35 18.24 35.70
C SER A 247 36.50 19.22 35.49
N GLU A 248 37.11 19.73 36.57
CA GLU A 248 38.27 20.63 36.50
C GLU A 248 39.46 19.96 35.79
N ALA A 249 39.81 18.73 36.17
CA ALA A 249 40.90 17.97 35.58
C ALA A 249 40.66 17.64 34.10
N PHE A 250 39.42 17.34 33.73
CA PHE A 250 39.03 17.13 32.35
C PHE A 250 39.19 18.42 31.52
N MET A 251 38.64 19.55 31.98
CA MET A 251 38.78 20.83 31.26
C MET A 251 40.24 21.19 31.01
N ALA A 252 41.10 20.98 32.00
CA ALA A 252 42.53 21.24 31.87
C ALA A 252 43.18 20.41 30.74
N MET A 253 42.72 19.18 30.51
CA MET A 253 43.26 18.30 29.46
C MET A 253 43.02 18.84 28.03
N PHE A 254 41.90 19.53 27.81
CA PHE A 254 41.46 19.95 26.48
C PHE A 254 41.61 21.46 26.21
N LYS A 255 42.16 22.20 27.18
CA LYS A 255 42.38 23.64 27.11
C LYS A 255 43.14 24.08 25.85
N ASP A 256 44.20 23.35 25.49
CA ASP A 256 45.05 23.69 24.34
C ASP A 256 44.47 23.22 22.99
N LYS A 257 43.40 22.43 22.99
CA LYS A 257 42.82 21.79 21.79
C LYS A 257 41.73 22.60 21.11
N LYS A 258 41.57 23.88 21.44
CA LYS A 258 40.49 24.77 20.92
C LYS A 258 39.07 24.22 21.10
N LEU A 259 38.86 23.30 22.04
CA LEU A 259 37.57 23.03 22.69
C LEU A 259 37.19 24.22 23.61
N ALA A 260 37.61 25.43 23.26
CA ALA A 260 37.62 26.61 24.12
C ALA A 260 36.19 27.13 24.30
N LEU A 261 35.49 26.50 25.23
CA LEU A 261 34.22 26.96 25.74
C LEU A 261 34.46 28.28 26.49
N THR A 262 33.64 29.28 26.24
CA THR A 262 33.54 30.45 27.15
C THR A 262 33.20 29.97 28.56
N PRO A 263 33.47 30.75 29.63
CA PRO A 263 33.13 30.34 30.99
C PRO A 263 31.66 29.91 31.17
N ALA A 264 30.72 30.59 30.51
CA ALA A 264 29.30 30.24 30.51
C ALA A 264 29.01 28.92 29.75
N GLN A 265 29.69 28.69 28.62
CA GLN A 265 29.59 27.42 27.89
C GLN A 265 30.23 26.27 28.67
N ALA A 266 31.33 26.51 29.38
CA ALA A 266 31.99 25.50 30.20
C ALA A 266 31.12 25.04 31.37
N GLU A 267 30.37 25.93 31.99
CA GLU A 267 29.41 25.59 33.05
C GLU A 267 28.23 24.76 32.52
N ALA A 268 27.69 25.13 31.35
CA ALA A 268 26.60 24.40 30.69
C ALA A 268 27.04 23.09 30.02
N PHE A 269 28.34 22.93 29.74
CA PHE A 269 28.89 21.74 29.08
C PHE A 269 28.92 20.52 29.98
N TYR A 270 28.93 20.71 31.30
CA TYR A 270 28.92 19.62 32.26
C TYR A 270 27.54 19.37 32.84
N SER A 271 27.08 18.13 32.73
CA SER A 271 26.03 17.62 33.60
C SER A 271 26.68 16.83 34.73
N LYS A 272 26.40 17.19 35.99
CA LYS A 272 26.99 16.52 37.16
C LYS A 272 25.92 15.76 37.92
N VAL A 273 26.17 14.48 38.15
CA VAL A 273 25.33 13.61 38.97
C VAL A 273 26.20 13.02 40.07
N THR A 274 25.70 13.06 41.30
CA THR A 274 26.46 12.59 42.47
C THR A 274 25.66 11.53 43.22
N THR A 275 26.35 10.47 43.60
CA THR A 275 25.78 9.39 44.41
C THR A 275 26.64 9.23 45.66
N ALA A 276 26.06 9.57 46.81
CA ALA A 276 26.75 9.47 48.10
C ALA A 276 27.09 8.00 48.42
N GLU A 277 26.12 7.09 48.25
CA GLU A 277 26.34 5.67 48.50
C GLU A 277 25.93 4.83 47.28
N ASP A 278 26.92 4.33 46.53
CA ASP A 278 26.69 3.49 45.35
C ASP A 278 26.40 2.03 45.73
N TRP A 279 25.29 1.79 46.43
CA TRP A 279 24.87 0.43 46.84
C TRP A 279 24.57 -0.48 45.65
N ASP A 280 24.06 0.08 44.55
CA ASP A 280 23.81 -0.67 43.31
C ASP A 280 25.12 -1.08 42.63
N GLY A 281 26.10 -0.17 42.55
CA GLY A 281 27.44 -0.48 42.08
C GLY A 281 28.16 -1.47 42.99
N PHE A 282 28.01 -1.34 44.31
CA PHE A 282 28.52 -2.30 45.28
C PHE A 282 27.96 -3.70 45.05
N LYS A 283 26.64 -3.82 44.88
CA LYS A 283 25.98 -5.09 44.56
C LYS A 283 26.56 -5.71 43.29
N LYS A 284 26.63 -4.96 42.19
CA LYS A 284 27.18 -5.44 40.91
C LYS A 284 28.65 -5.88 41.04
N ALA A 285 29.46 -5.11 41.77
CA ALA A 285 30.86 -5.46 42.00
C ALA A 285 31.00 -6.73 42.85
N MET A 286 30.14 -6.91 43.86
CA MET A 286 30.09 -8.12 44.69
C MET A 286 29.65 -9.35 43.89
N GLU A 287 28.61 -9.24 43.05
CA GLU A 287 28.15 -10.33 42.17
C GLU A 287 29.26 -10.84 41.26
N ALA A 288 30.05 -9.92 40.69
CA ALA A 288 31.19 -10.18 39.83
C ALA A 288 32.47 -10.64 40.57
N SER A 289 32.48 -10.61 41.90
CA SER A 289 33.67 -10.92 42.70
C SER A 289 33.88 -12.42 42.90
N SER A 290 35.11 -12.78 43.27
CA SER A 290 35.51 -14.10 43.76
C SER A 290 35.55 -14.19 45.30
N ILE A 291 34.97 -13.21 45.99
CA ILE A 291 34.95 -13.19 47.46
C ILE A 291 34.16 -14.40 47.96
N LYS A 292 34.76 -15.15 48.90
CA LYS A 292 34.23 -16.44 49.35
C LYS A 292 32.80 -16.33 49.87
N ASP A 293 32.52 -15.31 50.66
CA ASP A 293 31.22 -15.13 51.33
C ASP A 293 30.31 -14.13 50.58
N LYS A 294 30.48 -13.97 49.26
CA LYS A 294 29.70 -12.99 48.48
C LYS A 294 28.18 -13.17 48.61
N ASP A 295 27.68 -14.40 48.69
CA ASP A 295 26.24 -14.67 48.78
C ASP A 295 25.66 -14.20 50.13
N LEU A 296 26.48 -14.22 51.19
CA LEU A 296 26.10 -13.68 52.49
C LEU A 296 25.99 -12.14 52.41
N VAL A 297 26.95 -11.49 51.76
CA VAL A 297 26.95 -10.04 51.54
C VAL A 297 25.74 -9.61 50.70
N LEU A 298 25.44 -10.32 49.60
CA LEU A 298 24.27 -10.03 48.75
C LEU A 298 22.94 -10.24 49.50
N ARG A 299 22.89 -11.19 50.44
CA ARG A 299 21.74 -11.38 51.32
C ARG A 299 21.55 -10.19 52.26
N VAL A 300 22.63 -9.67 52.85
CA VAL A 300 22.56 -8.44 53.68
C VAL A 300 22.00 -7.28 52.87
N LEU A 301 22.46 -7.05 51.64
CA LEU A 301 21.92 -5.98 50.78
C LEU A 301 20.41 -6.12 50.51
N SER A 302 19.91 -7.36 50.44
CA SER A 302 18.49 -7.65 50.19
C SER A 302 17.63 -7.58 51.46
N GLN A 303 18.19 -7.98 52.60
CA GLN A 303 17.49 -8.08 53.88
C GLN A 303 17.33 -6.72 54.57
N TYR A 304 18.33 -5.84 54.42
CA TYR A 304 18.34 -4.53 55.05
C TYR A 304 18.08 -3.46 53.97
N PRO A 305 16.98 -2.68 54.06
CA PRO A 305 16.72 -1.59 53.12
C PRO A 305 17.53 -0.33 53.44
N ASP A 306 18.00 -0.21 54.68
CA ASP A 306 18.76 0.93 55.20
C ASP A 306 20.27 0.80 54.95
N GLY A 307 20.92 1.90 54.55
CA GLY A 307 22.35 1.94 54.22
C GLY A 307 23.27 1.70 55.43
N GLU A 308 22.99 2.35 56.56
CA GLU A 308 23.81 2.22 57.76
C GLU A 308 23.74 0.80 58.35
N ALA A 309 22.56 0.17 58.28
CA ALA A 309 22.38 -1.22 58.67
C ALA A 309 23.17 -2.18 57.76
N ARG A 310 23.12 -1.98 56.43
CA ARG A 310 23.92 -2.77 55.48
C ARG A 310 25.41 -2.67 55.77
N GLU A 311 25.90 -1.45 55.94
CA GLU A 311 27.32 -1.18 56.19
C GLU A 311 27.81 -1.87 57.47
N ARG A 312 27.05 -1.74 58.57
CA ARG A 312 27.36 -2.34 59.87
C ARG A 312 27.44 -3.86 59.80
N GLU A 313 26.45 -4.50 59.19
CA GLU A 313 26.42 -5.95 59.05
C GLU A 313 27.58 -6.46 58.17
N ILE A 314 27.90 -5.74 57.09
CA ILE A 314 29.04 -6.07 56.22
C ILE A 314 30.37 -5.89 56.98
N LYS A 315 30.54 -4.82 57.77
CA LYS A 315 31.74 -4.57 58.59
C LYS A 315 31.95 -5.64 59.66
N ASN A 316 30.89 -6.23 60.20
CA ASN A 316 30.95 -7.32 61.17
C ASN A 316 31.51 -8.63 60.59
N MET A 317 31.58 -8.77 59.26
CA MET A 317 32.15 -9.94 58.58
C MET A 317 33.69 -9.91 58.48
N SER A 318 34.38 -9.30 59.46
CA SER A 318 35.84 -9.22 59.65
C SER A 318 36.74 -9.56 58.44
N LYS A 319 37.01 -10.85 58.17
CA LYS A 319 37.85 -11.28 57.03
C LYS A 319 37.25 -10.92 55.67
N THR A 320 35.97 -11.22 55.47
CA THR A 320 35.21 -10.85 54.27
C THR A 320 35.21 -9.35 54.08
N TYR A 321 35.03 -8.56 55.14
CA TYR A 321 35.10 -7.10 55.05
C TYR A 321 36.47 -6.62 54.60
N THR A 322 37.55 -7.25 55.07
CA THR A 322 38.92 -6.92 54.64
C THR A 322 39.11 -7.16 53.14
N GLU A 323 38.60 -8.28 52.61
CA GLU A 323 38.59 -8.57 51.17
C GLU A 323 37.76 -7.53 50.39
N ILE A 324 36.56 -7.18 50.87
CA ILE A 324 35.70 -6.15 50.29
C ILE A 324 36.41 -4.78 50.27
N ALA A 325 37.06 -4.40 51.37
CA ALA A 325 37.73 -3.12 51.52
C ALA A 325 38.95 -2.97 50.60
N ASN A 326 39.61 -4.08 50.26
CA ASN A 326 40.76 -4.10 49.38
C ASN A 326 40.37 -4.23 47.90
N ASP A 327 39.37 -5.05 47.59
CA ASP A 327 39.13 -5.50 46.21
C ASP A 327 37.87 -4.89 45.56
N ILE A 328 36.94 -4.37 46.37
CA ILE A 328 35.63 -3.87 45.91
C ILE A 328 35.48 -2.37 46.14
N LEU A 329 35.59 -1.91 47.39
CA LEU A 329 35.37 -0.50 47.74
C LEU A 329 36.26 0.48 46.96
N PRO A 330 37.54 0.20 46.65
CA PRO A 330 38.36 1.10 45.84
C PRO A 330 37.82 1.31 44.43
N LYS A 331 37.16 0.30 43.84
CA LYS A 331 36.53 0.41 42.51
C LYS A 331 35.26 1.26 42.54
N LEU A 332 34.65 1.44 43.72
CA LEU A 332 33.42 2.24 43.85
C LEU A 332 33.70 3.73 44.05
N ARG A 333 34.88 4.08 44.55
CA ARG A 333 35.36 5.45 44.71
C ARG A 333 35.79 6.01 43.37
N ARG A 334 34.83 6.41 42.52
CA ARG A 334 35.11 6.78 41.14
C ARG A 334 34.32 7.98 40.65
N SER A 335 34.79 8.57 39.56
CA SER A 335 34.00 9.44 38.69
C SER A 335 34.04 8.89 37.28
N VAL A 336 32.87 8.74 36.67
CA VAL A 336 32.68 8.31 35.28
C VAL A 336 32.38 9.56 34.46
N MET A 337 33.20 9.81 33.44
CA MET A 337 33.05 10.92 32.51
C MET A 337 32.61 10.38 31.16
N THR A 338 31.45 10.81 30.68
CA THR A 338 30.90 10.43 29.38
C THR A 338 30.79 11.65 28.50
N MET A 339 31.72 11.79 27.56
CA MET A 339 31.70 12.81 26.53
C MET A 339 30.68 12.45 25.46
N LYS A 340 29.86 13.42 25.05
CA LYS A 340 28.86 13.30 23.98
C LYS A 340 29.26 14.15 22.80
N ALA A 341 29.19 13.59 21.60
CA ALA A 341 29.45 14.32 20.37
C ALA A 341 28.53 13.86 19.24
N ASP A 342 28.24 14.78 18.33
CA ASP A 342 27.54 14.53 17.09
C ASP A 342 28.56 14.44 15.96
N GLU A 343 28.77 13.25 15.40
CA GLU A 343 29.59 13.07 14.20
C GLU A 343 28.79 13.48 12.97
N HIS A 344 29.30 14.44 12.21
CA HIS A 344 28.67 14.86 10.96
C HIS A 344 29.09 13.97 9.80
N ALA A 345 28.10 13.55 9.01
CA ALA A 345 28.34 12.86 7.76
C ALA A 345 28.82 13.83 6.67
N ARG A 346 29.19 13.27 5.51
CA ARG A 346 29.57 14.05 4.33
C ARG A 346 28.42 14.99 3.93
N PRO A 347 28.68 16.30 3.70
CA PRO A 347 27.63 17.24 3.29
C PRO A 347 26.98 16.86 1.96
N ASP A 348 25.70 17.21 1.81
CA ASP A 348 24.87 16.91 0.63
C ASP A 348 25.56 17.32 -0.70
N ASP A 349 26.11 18.53 -0.77
CA ASP A 349 26.79 19.04 -1.99
C ASP A 349 28.00 18.17 -2.38
N ASN A 350 28.76 17.70 -1.38
CA ASN A 350 29.90 16.83 -1.61
C ASN A 350 29.47 15.41 -2.02
N ILE A 351 28.38 14.91 -1.44
CA ILE A 351 27.77 13.63 -1.87
C ILE A 351 27.31 13.74 -3.32
N LEU A 352 26.57 14.79 -3.69
CA LEU A 352 26.09 15.01 -5.05
C LEU A 352 27.23 15.16 -6.06
N MET A 353 28.24 15.96 -5.74
CA MET A 353 29.42 16.13 -6.60
C MET A 353 30.11 14.79 -6.86
N LEU A 354 30.33 13.99 -5.81
CA LEU A 354 30.99 12.69 -5.93
C LEU A 354 30.10 11.65 -6.60
N ALA A 355 28.79 11.68 -6.40
CA ALA A 355 27.86 10.79 -7.10
C ALA A 355 27.92 11.02 -8.63
N LYS A 356 28.14 12.27 -9.06
CA LYS A 356 28.31 12.63 -10.48
C LYS A 356 29.70 12.30 -11.03
N SER A 357 30.76 12.57 -10.27
CA SER A 357 32.14 12.54 -10.77
C SER A 357 32.93 11.28 -10.40
N SER A 358 32.64 10.66 -9.26
CA SER A 358 33.42 9.56 -8.68
C SER A 358 32.56 8.71 -7.72
N PRO A 359 31.46 8.10 -8.21
CA PRO A 359 30.52 7.38 -7.36
C PRO A 359 31.14 6.20 -6.63
N ASP A 360 32.24 5.65 -7.14
CA ASP A 360 32.98 4.57 -6.46
C ASP A 360 33.64 5.01 -5.14
N SER A 361 33.70 6.31 -4.85
CA SER A 361 34.16 6.85 -3.55
C SER A 361 33.08 6.90 -2.47
N LEU A 362 31.81 6.63 -2.83
CA LEU A 362 30.66 6.72 -1.93
C LEU A 362 30.23 5.34 -1.43
N THR A 363 29.75 5.27 -0.20
CA THR A 363 29.08 4.09 0.35
C THR A 363 27.72 3.85 -0.34
N VAL A 364 27.12 2.67 -0.15
CA VAL A 364 25.77 2.40 -0.69
C VAL A 364 24.75 3.40 -0.15
N GLU A 365 24.82 3.73 1.14
CA GLU A 365 23.91 4.69 1.77
C GLU A 365 24.08 6.10 1.19
N GLU A 366 25.32 6.55 0.96
CA GLU A 366 25.57 7.86 0.34
C GLU A 366 25.07 7.92 -1.12
N ILE A 367 25.25 6.87 -1.93
CA ILE A 367 24.76 6.88 -3.33
C ILE A 367 23.23 6.82 -3.38
N LEU A 368 22.61 5.97 -2.54
CA LEU A 368 21.16 5.88 -2.47
C LEU A 368 20.55 7.21 -1.97
N TYR A 369 21.18 7.82 -0.96
CA TYR A 369 20.83 9.14 -0.46
C TYR A 369 20.98 10.23 -1.54
N ALA A 370 22.05 10.20 -2.35
CA ALA A 370 22.25 11.12 -3.47
C ALA A 370 21.06 11.11 -4.45
N GLY A 371 20.46 9.94 -4.68
CA GLY A 371 19.23 9.82 -5.49
C GLY A 371 18.00 10.51 -4.90
N THR A 372 17.99 10.79 -3.59
CA THR A 372 16.90 11.55 -2.93
C THR A 372 17.10 13.06 -3.03
N LEU A 373 18.34 13.50 -3.23
CA LEU A 373 18.72 14.91 -3.31
C LEU A 373 18.42 15.55 -4.68
N THR A 374 18.20 14.74 -5.73
CA THR A 374 17.89 15.23 -7.08
C THR A 374 16.44 14.95 -7.46
N LYS A 375 15.84 15.89 -8.20
CA LYS A 375 14.53 15.73 -8.86
C LYS A 375 14.67 15.24 -10.30
N ASP A 376 15.87 15.30 -10.88
CA ASP A 376 16.12 14.85 -12.25
C ASP A 376 16.11 13.32 -12.29
N VAL A 377 15.17 12.75 -13.05
CA VAL A 377 14.95 11.31 -13.14
C VAL A 377 16.16 10.59 -13.77
N ASN A 378 16.87 11.24 -14.70
CA ASN A 378 18.03 10.64 -15.37
C ASN A 378 19.27 10.67 -14.47
N GLU A 379 19.50 11.75 -13.72
CA GLU A 379 20.55 11.79 -12.70
C GLU A 379 20.28 10.74 -11.61
N LYS A 380 19.04 10.65 -11.14
CA LYS A 380 18.63 9.64 -10.16
C LYS A 380 18.88 8.22 -10.66
N LEU A 381 18.52 7.93 -11.91
CA LEU A 381 18.82 6.65 -12.56
C LEU A 381 20.33 6.39 -12.62
N ALA A 382 21.14 7.39 -12.97
CA ALA A 382 22.59 7.26 -13.05
C ALA A 382 23.20 6.92 -11.68
N PHE A 383 22.75 7.58 -10.61
CA PHE A 383 23.21 7.28 -9.25
C PHE A 383 22.83 5.87 -8.82
N TYR A 384 21.57 5.46 -9.01
CA TYR A 384 21.14 4.10 -8.65
C TYR A 384 21.82 3.02 -9.49
N LYS A 385 22.11 3.27 -10.78
CA LYS A 385 22.93 2.36 -11.59
C LYS A 385 24.38 2.27 -11.10
N ALA A 386 24.96 3.38 -10.65
CA ALA A 386 26.29 3.36 -10.03
C ALA A 386 26.29 2.53 -8.73
N ALA A 387 25.23 2.66 -7.92
CA ALA A 387 25.02 1.81 -6.74
C ALA A 387 24.86 0.33 -7.12
N GLU A 388 24.04 0.01 -8.14
CA GLU A 388 23.83 -1.36 -8.64
C GLU A 388 25.17 -1.99 -9.09
N ARG A 389 25.97 -1.23 -9.85
CA ARG A 389 27.29 -1.68 -10.32
C ARG A 389 28.25 -1.99 -9.16
N LYS A 390 28.30 -1.11 -8.16
CA LYS A 390 29.24 -1.22 -7.03
C LYS A 390 28.79 -2.21 -5.96
N TYR A 391 27.48 -2.31 -5.75
CA TYR A 391 26.85 -3.11 -4.70
C TYR A 391 25.78 -4.05 -5.27
N PRO A 392 26.16 -4.99 -6.18
CA PRO A 392 25.19 -5.79 -6.94
C PRO A 392 24.35 -6.75 -6.08
N ASN A 393 24.78 -7.03 -4.85
CA ASN A 393 24.09 -7.93 -3.92
C ASN A 393 23.17 -7.17 -2.95
N ASP A 394 23.09 -5.84 -3.01
CA ASP A 394 22.13 -5.07 -2.23
C ASP A 394 20.84 -4.90 -3.04
N TRP A 395 19.75 -5.54 -2.58
CA TRP A 395 18.47 -5.56 -3.27
C TRP A 395 17.93 -4.16 -3.59
N ARG A 396 18.24 -3.16 -2.75
CA ARG A 396 17.75 -1.78 -2.90
C ARG A 396 18.27 -1.16 -4.18
N THR A 397 19.48 -1.52 -4.59
CA THR A 397 20.13 -0.90 -5.76
C THR A 397 19.40 -1.24 -7.05
N SER A 398 19.21 -2.53 -7.35
CA SER A 398 18.43 -3.00 -8.50
C SER A 398 16.96 -2.59 -8.38
N ASN A 399 16.36 -2.68 -7.18
CA ASN A 399 14.98 -2.24 -6.96
C ASN A 399 14.79 -0.77 -7.34
N ASN A 400 15.68 0.11 -6.88
CA ASN A 400 15.54 1.53 -7.11
C ASN A 400 15.76 1.90 -8.58
N VAL A 401 16.65 1.21 -9.31
CA VAL A 401 16.72 1.31 -10.78
C VAL A 401 15.40 0.90 -11.41
N GLY A 402 14.80 -0.22 -10.98
CA GLY A 402 13.52 -0.70 -11.48
C GLY A 402 12.37 0.29 -11.27
N CYS A 403 12.30 0.94 -10.11
CA CYS A 403 11.32 2.00 -9.84
C CYS A 403 11.45 3.17 -10.81
N ILE A 404 12.68 3.60 -11.12
CA ILE A 404 12.89 4.67 -12.10
C ILE A 404 12.50 4.22 -13.52
N TYR A 405 12.74 2.95 -13.87
CA TYR A 405 12.25 2.42 -15.14
C TYR A 405 10.73 2.36 -15.24
N LEU A 406 10.00 2.04 -14.15
CA LEU A 406 8.53 2.17 -14.13
C LEU A 406 8.09 3.61 -14.39
N GLN A 407 8.72 4.60 -13.74
CA GLN A 407 8.43 6.02 -13.98
C GLN A 407 8.69 6.45 -15.42
N GLN A 408 9.65 5.80 -16.10
CA GLN A 408 9.95 6.02 -17.52
C GLN A 408 9.10 5.16 -18.47
N ASN A 409 8.09 4.44 -17.98
CA ASN A 409 7.28 3.48 -18.73
C ASN A 409 8.08 2.35 -19.42
N LYS A 410 9.28 2.04 -18.92
CA LYS A 410 10.14 0.96 -19.41
C LYS A 410 9.87 -0.34 -18.66
N LEU A 411 8.69 -0.89 -18.90
CA LEU A 411 8.15 -2.03 -18.14
C LEU A 411 9.07 -3.27 -18.15
N GLN A 412 9.64 -3.64 -19.30
CA GLN A 412 10.52 -4.81 -19.41
C GLN A 412 11.84 -4.61 -18.67
N ASP A 413 12.43 -3.41 -18.76
CA ASP A 413 13.66 -3.06 -18.04
C ASP A 413 13.41 -3.03 -16.52
N ALA A 414 12.27 -2.49 -16.09
CA ALA A 414 11.87 -2.49 -14.69
C ALA A 414 11.72 -3.92 -14.13
N LYS A 415 11.01 -4.79 -14.87
CA LYS A 415 10.81 -6.19 -14.51
C LYS A 415 12.15 -6.91 -14.33
N ALA A 416 13.08 -6.75 -15.27
CA ALA A 416 14.41 -7.36 -15.19
C ALA A 416 15.20 -6.88 -13.95
N GLN A 417 15.03 -5.62 -13.55
CA GLN A 417 15.67 -5.06 -12.37
C GLN A 417 15.04 -5.55 -11.05
N PHE A 418 13.73 -5.69 -10.98
CA PHE A 418 13.08 -6.31 -9.81
C PHE A 418 13.42 -7.79 -9.69
N GLU A 419 13.57 -8.52 -10.80
CA GLU A 419 14.07 -9.91 -10.78
C GLU A 419 15.49 -10.01 -10.21
N LYS A 420 16.38 -9.05 -10.53
CA LYS A 420 17.70 -8.98 -9.89
C LYS A 420 17.61 -8.69 -8.39
N ALA A 421 16.78 -7.71 -7.99
CA ALA A 421 16.57 -7.38 -6.59
C ALA A 421 16.04 -8.57 -5.79
N MET A 422 15.11 -9.34 -6.37
CA MET A 422 14.53 -10.54 -5.76
C MET A 422 15.54 -11.70 -5.68
N LYS A 423 16.50 -11.78 -6.61
CA LYS A 423 17.63 -12.73 -6.51
C LYS A 423 18.60 -12.34 -5.39
N ALA A 424 18.82 -11.04 -5.19
CA ALA A 424 19.66 -10.53 -4.10
C ALA A 424 19.04 -10.80 -2.73
N ASP A 425 17.72 -10.59 -2.59
CA ASP A 425 16.97 -10.98 -1.39
C ASP A 425 15.49 -11.31 -1.72
N PRO A 426 15.12 -12.61 -1.72
CA PRO A 426 13.77 -13.06 -2.04
C PRO A 426 12.71 -12.70 -0.99
N SER A 427 13.12 -12.27 0.21
CA SER A 427 12.20 -11.96 1.32
C SER A 427 11.64 -10.53 1.26
N GLN A 428 12.15 -9.70 0.35
CA GLN A 428 11.86 -8.27 0.31
C GLN A 428 10.47 -7.97 -0.24
N LYS A 429 9.54 -7.70 0.67
CA LYS A 429 8.15 -7.34 0.37
C LYS A 429 8.02 -6.10 -0.53
N ILE A 430 8.94 -5.15 -0.41
CA ILE A 430 9.02 -3.96 -1.28
C ILE A 430 9.19 -4.37 -2.74
N VAL A 431 10.08 -5.31 -3.02
CA VAL A 431 10.33 -5.81 -4.38
C VAL A 431 9.11 -6.57 -4.90
N MET A 432 8.42 -7.34 -4.04
CA MET A 432 7.18 -8.03 -4.41
C MET A 432 6.08 -7.04 -4.83
N ASN A 433 5.89 -5.93 -4.12
CA ASN A 433 4.96 -4.87 -4.54
C ASN A 433 5.29 -4.39 -5.95
N ASN A 434 6.55 -4.04 -6.18
CA ASN A 434 6.98 -3.48 -7.45
C ASN A 434 6.86 -4.48 -8.62
N MET A 435 7.07 -5.77 -8.34
CA MET A 435 6.81 -6.84 -9.31
C MET A 435 5.32 -7.00 -9.62
N GLY A 436 4.45 -6.81 -8.62
CA GLY A 436 3.00 -6.78 -8.79
C GLY A 436 2.56 -5.71 -9.80
N ILE A 437 3.19 -4.53 -9.74
CA ILE A 437 2.95 -3.44 -10.71
C ILE A 437 3.30 -3.90 -12.12
N CYS A 438 4.46 -4.57 -12.28
CA CYS A 438 4.84 -5.11 -13.58
C CYS A 438 3.81 -6.10 -14.12
N TYR A 439 3.34 -7.05 -13.31
CA TYR A 439 2.30 -8.00 -13.72
C TYR A 439 0.99 -7.31 -14.09
N ARG A 440 0.57 -6.30 -13.31
CA ARG A 440 -0.64 -5.52 -13.59
C ARG A 440 -0.54 -4.79 -14.92
N TRP A 441 0.59 -4.14 -15.20
CA TRP A 441 0.82 -3.43 -16.47
C TRP A 441 0.95 -4.38 -17.67
N MET A 442 1.35 -5.64 -17.45
CA MET A 442 1.30 -6.71 -18.46
C MET A 442 -0.11 -7.31 -18.64
N GLY A 443 -1.09 -6.90 -17.84
CA GLY A 443 -2.47 -7.41 -17.87
C GLY A 443 -2.72 -8.67 -17.03
N ASP A 444 -1.70 -9.20 -16.35
CA ASP A 444 -1.83 -10.37 -15.47
C ASP A 444 -2.24 -9.94 -14.05
N ARG A 445 -3.52 -9.59 -13.90
CA ARG A 445 -4.12 -9.19 -12.61
C ARG A 445 -4.03 -10.27 -11.55
N LYS A 446 -4.07 -11.55 -11.95
CA LYS A 446 -3.99 -12.69 -11.03
C LYS A 446 -2.61 -12.74 -10.38
N GLN A 447 -1.54 -12.68 -11.19
CA GLN A 447 -0.17 -12.64 -10.67
C GLN A 447 0.12 -11.33 -9.92
N ALA A 448 -0.42 -10.20 -10.38
CA ALA A 448 -0.30 -8.93 -9.66
C ALA A 448 -0.84 -9.04 -8.22
N MET A 449 -2.06 -9.55 -8.05
CA MET A 449 -2.67 -9.75 -6.73
C MET A 449 -1.91 -10.77 -5.87
N GLU A 450 -1.34 -11.81 -6.48
CA GLU A 450 -0.48 -12.75 -5.75
C GLU A 450 0.76 -12.05 -5.20
N MET A 451 1.43 -11.21 -6.00
CA MET A 451 2.59 -10.45 -5.57
C MET A 451 2.24 -9.42 -4.49
N TYR A 452 1.13 -8.68 -4.64
CA TYR A 452 0.68 -7.72 -3.62
C TYR A 452 0.34 -8.40 -2.29
N LYS A 453 -0.28 -9.59 -2.32
CA LYS A 453 -0.52 -10.38 -1.09
C LYS A 453 0.78 -10.77 -0.39
N LYS A 454 1.82 -11.16 -1.14
CA LYS A 454 3.15 -11.45 -0.56
C LYS A 454 3.85 -10.19 -0.03
N ALA A 455 3.55 -9.03 -0.63
CA ALA A 455 4.05 -7.73 -0.20
C ALA A 455 3.37 -7.14 1.06
N ALA A 456 2.40 -7.85 1.65
CA ALA A 456 1.62 -7.34 2.79
C ALA A 456 2.50 -6.82 3.93
N GLY A 457 2.29 -5.56 4.30
CA GLY A 457 3.08 -4.84 5.32
C GLY A 457 4.30 -4.08 4.80
N ALA A 458 4.55 -4.04 3.48
CA ALA A 458 5.63 -3.20 2.91
C ALA A 458 5.34 -1.70 2.98
N GLY A 459 4.06 -1.31 2.98
CA GLY A 459 3.61 0.08 2.99
C GLY A 459 2.16 0.23 2.53
N PRO A 460 1.57 1.43 2.67
CA PRO A 460 0.21 1.73 2.19
C PRO A 460 0.07 1.63 0.67
N GLU A 461 1.16 1.70 -0.09
CA GLU A 461 1.19 1.55 -1.54
C GLU A 461 0.67 0.18 -1.98
N VAL A 462 0.89 -0.87 -1.17
CA VAL A 462 0.47 -2.24 -1.49
C VAL A 462 -1.05 -2.33 -1.58
N VAL A 463 -1.75 -1.85 -0.54
CA VAL A 463 -3.22 -1.90 -0.50
C VAL A 463 -3.81 -0.96 -1.55
N TYR A 464 -3.17 0.17 -1.82
CA TYR A 464 -3.55 1.05 -2.93
C TYR A 464 -3.52 0.33 -4.28
N ASN A 465 -2.42 -0.36 -4.59
CA ASN A 465 -2.27 -1.10 -5.83
C ASN A 465 -3.25 -2.28 -5.95
N MET A 466 -3.59 -2.92 -4.83
CA MET A 466 -4.67 -3.92 -4.79
C MET A 466 -6.03 -3.31 -5.12
N GLY A 467 -6.31 -2.10 -4.62
CA GLY A 467 -7.54 -1.35 -4.92
C GLY A 467 -7.73 -1.11 -6.42
N ILE A 468 -6.65 -0.76 -7.14
CA ILE A 468 -6.67 -0.61 -8.60
C ILE A 468 -7.11 -1.90 -9.29
N VAL A 469 -6.51 -3.04 -8.92
CA VAL A 469 -6.87 -4.35 -9.50
C VAL A 469 -8.31 -4.73 -9.16
N GLN A 470 -8.77 -4.42 -7.95
CA GLN A 470 -10.14 -4.69 -7.52
C GLN A 470 -11.18 -3.86 -8.28
N ILE A 471 -10.89 -2.62 -8.68
CA ILE A 471 -11.73 -1.89 -9.66
C ILE A 471 -11.80 -2.68 -10.96
N GLN A 472 -10.65 -3.13 -11.49
CA GLN A 472 -10.60 -3.89 -12.74
C GLN A 472 -11.32 -5.24 -12.66
N ASP A 473 -11.42 -5.83 -11.47
CA ASP A 473 -12.10 -7.12 -11.24
C ASP A 473 -13.59 -6.96 -10.91
N GLY A 474 -14.09 -5.73 -10.76
CA GLY A 474 -15.47 -5.45 -10.34
C GLY A 474 -15.72 -5.60 -8.84
N ALA A 475 -14.67 -5.74 -8.02
CA ALA A 475 -14.72 -5.89 -6.58
C ALA A 475 -14.69 -4.51 -5.87
N TYR A 476 -15.67 -3.65 -6.16
CA TYR A 476 -15.61 -2.23 -5.76
C TYR A 476 -15.68 -2.01 -4.25
N ALA A 477 -16.42 -2.85 -3.51
CA ALA A 477 -16.47 -2.76 -2.06
C ALA A 477 -15.07 -2.97 -1.44
N ASP A 478 -14.35 -4.00 -1.91
CA ASP A 478 -12.99 -4.26 -1.46
C ASP A 478 -12.03 -3.15 -1.89
N ALA A 479 -12.20 -2.60 -3.11
CA ALA A 479 -11.42 -1.46 -3.57
C ALA A 479 -11.61 -0.24 -2.67
N VAL A 480 -12.86 0.10 -2.32
CA VAL A 480 -13.18 1.18 -1.37
C VAL A 480 -12.51 0.94 -0.01
N THR A 481 -12.55 -0.28 0.51
CA THR A 481 -11.85 -0.64 1.76
C THR A 481 -10.34 -0.42 1.64
N ASN A 482 -9.73 -0.86 0.54
CA ASN A 482 -8.29 -0.78 0.33
C ASN A 482 -7.78 0.64 0.06
N PHE A 483 -8.55 1.49 -0.63
CA PHE A 483 -8.23 2.91 -0.75
C PHE A 483 -8.40 3.64 0.58
N GLY A 484 -9.33 3.20 1.44
CA GLY A 484 -9.53 3.74 2.78
C GLY A 484 -9.77 5.24 2.77
N GLY A 485 -8.91 6.00 3.46
CA GLY A 485 -8.98 7.45 3.53
C GLY A 485 -8.33 8.21 2.36
N THR A 486 -7.79 7.50 1.36
CA THR A 486 -7.10 8.12 0.21
C THR A 486 -8.03 9.06 -0.55
N LYS A 487 -7.48 10.20 -0.99
CA LYS A 487 -8.18 11.24 -1.76
C LYS A 487 -7.47 11.41 -3.09
N ASP A 488 -7.96 10.68 -4.09
CA ASP A 488 -7.51 10.75 -5.48
C ASP A 488 -8.62 10.22 -6.40
N PHE A 489 -8.35 10.27 -7.70
CA PHE A 489 -9.26 9.84 -8.74
C PHE A 489 -9.69 8.37 -8.58
N ASN A 490 -8.75 7.45 -8.33
CA ASN A 490 -9.07 6.02 -8.27
C ASN A 490 -9.90 5.68 -7.03
N ALA A 491 -9.62 6.30 -5.88
CA ALA A 491 -10.46 6.18 -4.69
C ALA A 491 -11.88 6.70 -4.95
N ALA A 492 -12.02 7.81 -5.67
CA ALA A 492 -13.31 8.34 -6.05
C ALA A 492 -14.06 7.46 -7.05
N LEU A 493 -13.37 6.94 -8.05
CA LEU A 493 -13.93 6.02 -9.02
C LEU A 493 -14.48 4.77 -8.32
N ALA A 494 -13.73 4.19 -7.37
CA ALA A 494 -14.20 3.06 -6.58
C ALA A 494 -15.49 3.38 -5.81
N GLN A 495 -15.60 4.56 -5.20
CA GLN A 495 -16.82 5.02 -4.52
C GLN A 495 -18.00 5.14 -5.48
N VAL A 496 -17.81 5.76 -6.65
CA VAL A 496 -18.86 5.92 -7.67
C VAL A 496 -19.33 4.55 -8.16
N LEU A 497 -18.41 3.64 -8.45
CA LEU A 497 -18.72 2.28 -8.89
C LEU A 497 -19.40 1.44 -7.81
N ASN A 498 -19.07 1.68 -6.54
CA ASN A 498 -19.73 1.08 -5.38
C ASN A 498 -21.08 1.74 -5.01
N GLY A 499 -21.62 2.61 -5.88
CA GLY A 499 -22.93 3.23 -5.68
C GLY A 499 -22.96 4.42 -4.74
N SER A 500 -21.82 5.08 -4.49
CA SER A 500 -21.71 6.26 -3.62
C SER A 500 -21.20 7.49 -4.39
N PRO A 501 -22.07 8.21 -5.14
CA PRO A 501 -21.68 9.44 -5.85
C PRO A 501 -21.15 10.55 -4.93
N ASP A 502 -21.72 10.66 -3.72
CA ASP A 502 -21.28 11.66 -2.72
C ASP A 502 -19.92 11.29 -2.10
N GLY A 503 -19.68 9.99 -1.87
CA GLY A 503 -18.35 9.48 -1.49
C GLY A 503 -17.32 9.74 -2.58
N GLY A 504 -17.70 9.56 -3.86
CA GLY A 504 -16.88 9.89 -5.02
C GLY A 504 -16.51 11.37 -5.08
N SER A 505 -17.49 12.26 -4.93
CA SER A 505 -17.27 13.71 -4.89
C SER A 505 -16.29 14.09 -3.77
N SER A 506 -16.53 13.57 -2.56
CA SER A 506 -15.69 13.83 -1.38
C SER A 506 -14.26 13.29 -1.49
N ALA A 507 -14.05 12.23 -2.28
CA ALA A 507 -12.72 11.70 -2.56
C ALA A 507 -11.99 12.54 -3.62
N LEU A 508 -12.66 12.96 -4.69
CA LEU A 508 -12.10 13.83 -5.73
C LEU A 508 -11.69 15.19 -5.17
N ASP A 509 -12.56 15.87 -4.44
CA ASP A 509 -12.32 17.27 -4.05
C ASP A 509 -11.16 17.43 -3.07
N GLY A 510 -10.80 16.36 -2.35
CA GLY A 510 -9.64 16.30 -1.47
C GLY A 510 -8.33 15.89 -2.15
N GLY A 511 -8.37 15.45 -3.42
CA GLY A 511 -7.19 14.96 -4.15
C GLY A 511 -6.36 16.07 -4.79
N SER A 512 -5.07 15.79 -5.03
CA SER A 512 -4.18 16.69 -5.76
C SER A 512 -4.46 16.73 -7.26
N ASP A 513 -5.06 15.66 -7.79
CA ASP A 513 -5.49 15.42 -9.17
C ASP A 513 -6.92 15.94 -9.45
N LYS A 514 -7.53 16.64 -8.50
CA LYS A 514 -8.92 17.14 -8.61
C LYS A 514 -9.15 18.10 -9.77
N GLU A 515 -8.09 18.71 -10.28
CA GLU A 515 -8.15 19.68 -11.39
C GLU A 515 -7.82 19.05 -12.75
N ASP A 516 -7.56 17.74 -12.81
CA ASP A 516 -7.24 17.03 -14.03
C ASP A 516 -8.49 16.85 -14.91
N ALA A 517 -8.29 16.78 -16.23
CA ALA A 517 -9.38 16.65 -17.20
C ALA A 517 -10.29 15.45 -16.88
N ILE A 518 -9.68 14.32 -16.51
CA ILE A 518 -10.40 13.09 -16.18
C ILE A 518 -11.19 13.21 -14.88
N SER A 519 -10.70 13.95 -13.89
CA SER A 519 -11.41 14.25 -12.65
C SER A 519 -12.69 15.04 -12.90
N TYR A 520 -12.62 16.06 -13.77
CA TYR A 520 -13.82 16.77 -14.24
C TYR A 520 -14.77 15.84 -15.00
N TYR A 521 -14.26 14.93 -15.83
CA TYR A 521 -15.11 13.94 -16.51
C TYR A 521 -15.85 13.04 -15.51
N LEU A 522 -15.18 12.56 -14.46
CA LEU A 522 -15.82 11.76 -13.42
C LEU A 522 -16.84 12.58 -12.60
N ARG A 523 -16.59 13.89 -12.37
CA ARG A 523 -17.62 14.79 -11.80
C ARG A 523 -18.85 14.88 -12.68
N ALA A 524 -18.70 14.95 -14.01
CA ALA A 524 -19.85 14.93 -14.91
C ALA A 524 -20.63 13.60 -14.81
N VAL A 525 -19.94 12.47 -14.71
CA VAL A 525 -20.59 11.16 -14.48
C VAL A 525 -21.35 11.16 -13.13
N ILE A 526 -20.75 11.68 -12.07
CA ILE A 526 -21.40 11.85 -10.77
C ILE A 526 -22.66 12.71 -10.89
N SER A 527 -22.58 13.88 -11.54
CA SER A 527 -23.73 14.76 -11.77
C SER A 527 -24.82 14.07 -12.59
N ALA A 528 -24.46 13.29 -13.62
CA ALA A 528 -25.41 12.52 -14.42
C ALA A 528 -26.18 11.50 -13.56
N ARG A 529 -25.48 10.78 -12.68
CA ARG A 529 -26.09 9.81 -11.75
C ARG A 529 -26.97 10.48 -10.69
N LYS A 530 -26.67 11.73 -10.32
CA LYS A 530 -27.46 12.55 -9.39
C LYS A 530 -28.63 13.28 -10.08
N GLY A 531 -28.74 13.24 -11.41
CA GLY A 531 -29.77 13.98 -12.14
C GLY A 531 -29.49 15.49 -12.26
N ASP A 532 -28.24 15.93 -12.07
CA ASP A 532 -27.83 17.32 -12.10
C ASP A 532 -27.35 17.73 -13.51
N ALA A 533 -28.27 18.28 -14.31
CA ALA A 533 -27.99 18.71 -15.68
C ALA A 533 -26.90 19.80 -15.76
N GLY A 534 -26.95 20.78 -14.85
CA GLY A 534 -26.00 21.89 -14.82
C GLY A 534 -24.58 21.41 -14.48
N GLY A 535 -24.48 20.47 -13.53
CA GLY A 535 -23.23 19.81 -13.21
C GLY A 535 -22.68 18.96 -14.36
N VAL A 536 -23.52 18.26 -15.13
CA VAL A 536 -23.07 17.52 -16.33
C VAL A 536 -22.45 18.48 -17.35
N VAL A 537 -23.15 19.54 -17.71
CA VAL A 537 -22.73 20.50 -18.75
C VAL A 537 -21.44 21.22 -18.34
N SER A 538 -21.41 21.78 -17.13
CA SER A 538 -20.25 22.54 -16.63
C SER A 538 -19.00 21.68 -16.52
N ASN A 539 -19.10 20.48 -15.92
CA ASN A 539 -17.94 19.61 -15.75
C ASN A 539 -17.44 19.02 -17.07
N LEU A 540 -18.33 18.65 -18.01
CA LEU A 540 -17.90 18.21 -19.35
C LEU A 540 -17.22 19.34 -20.12
N THR A 541 -17.72 20.57 -20.01
CA THR A 541 -17.09 21.73 -20.64
C THR A 541 -15.64 21.88 -20.18
N THR A 542 -15.41 21.87 -18.86
CA THR A 542 -14.06 21.98 -18.30
C THR A 542 -13.17 20.78 -18.66
N ALA A 543 -13.73 19.56 -18.61
CA ALA A 543 -13.01 18.34 -18.99
C ALA A 543 -12.52 18.42 -20.45
N ILE A 544 -13.39 18.80 -21.38
CA ILE A 544 -13.10 18.90 -22.82
C ILE A 544 -12.12 20.05 -23.13
N GLN A 545 -12.23 21.17 -22.40
CA GLN A 545 -11.26 22.26 -22.53
C GLN A 545 -9.84 21.82 -22.15
N LYS A 546 -9.71 20.95 -21.14
CA LYS A 546 -8.41 20.42 -20.70
C LYS A 546 -7.92 19.25 -21.56
N ASP A 547 -8.83 18.43 -22.07
CA ASP A 547 -8.56 17.31 -22.98
C ASP A 547 -9.70 17.15 -24.00
N ALA A 548 -9.46 17.62 -25.22
CA ALA A 548 -10.45 17.61 -26.30
C ALA A 548 -10.89 16.18 -26.70
N SER A 549 -10.11 15.14 -26.40
CA SER A 549 -10.47 13.76 -26.72
C SER A 549 -11.69 13.26 -25.93
N LEU A 550 -11.98 13.90 -24.78
CA LEU A 550 -13.14 13.59 -23.94
C LEU A 550 -14.47 13.97 -24.59
N LYS A 551 -14.46 14.81 -25.64
CA LYS A 551 -15.66 15.21 -26.40
C LYS A 551 -16.32 13.99 -27.06
N GLU A 552 -15.57 13.23 -27.85
CA GLU A 552 -16.08 12.03 -28.51
C GLU A 552 -16.42 10.94 -27.50
N LYS A 553 -15.64 10.83 -26.42
CA LYS A 553 -15.94 9.90 -25.32
C LYS A 553 -17.32 10.18 -24.72
N ALA A 554 -17.64 11.45 -24.42
CA ALA A 554 -18.90 11.87 -23.84
C ALA A 554 -20.11 11.62 -24.75
N LYS A 555 -19.97 11.82 -26.08
CA LYS A 555 -21.03 11.51 -27.05
C LYS A 555 -21.49 10.07 -26.99
N GLU A 556 -20.54 9.15 -26.83
CA GLU A 556 -20.79 7.71 -26.87
C GLU A 556 -21.05 7.09 -25.49
N ASP A 557 -20.74 7.79 -24.41
CA ASP A 557 -20.88 7.27 -23.05
C ASP A 557 -22.36 7.06 -22.69
N MET A 558 -22.67 5.89 -22.12
CA MET A 558 -24.02 5.54 -21.68
C MET A 558 -24.40 6.23 -20.37
N GLU A 559 -23.43 6.70 -19.59
CA GLU A 559 -23.68 7.57 -18.44
C GLU A 559 -24.46 8.82 -18.85
N PHE A 560 -24.26 9.29 -20.09
CA PHE A 560 -24.90 10.51 -20.60
C PHE A 560 -26.12 10.27 -21.49
N LEU A 561 -26.61 9.03 -21.62
CA LEU A 561 -27.68 8.68 -22.56
C LEU A 561 -28.93 9.57 -22.41
N LYS A 562 -29.37 9.84 -21.18
CA LYS A 562 -30.54 10.66 -20.88
C LYS A 562 -30.36 12.14 -21.24
N TRP A 563 -29.12 12.60 -21.39
CA TRP A 563 -28.78 14.00 -21.64
C TRP A 563 -28.53 14.29 -23.12
N ARG A 564 -28.44 13.27 -23.98
CA ARG A 564 -28.12 13.46 -25.40
C ARG A 564 -29.11 14.33 -26.16
N GLU A 565 -30.35 14.44 -25.70
CA GLU A 565 -31.36 15.32 -26.28
C GLU A 565 -31.37 16.74 -25.70
N ASN A 566 -30.68 16.98 -24.58
CA ASN A 566 -30.57 18.30 -23.95
C ASN A 566 -29.75 19.25 -24.85
N ALA A 567 -30.26 20.47 -25.07
CA ALA A 567 -29.65 21.45 -25.97
C ALA A 567 -28.26 21.93 -25.49
N GLU A 568 -28.09 22.13 -24.17
CA GLU A 568 -26.82 22.55 -23.57
C GLU A 568 -25.79 21.43 -23.64
N PHE A 569 -26.18 20.19 -23.38
CA PHE A 569 -25.32 19.02 -23.58
C PHE A 569 -24.87 18.92 -25.04
N LYS A 570 -25.81 19.03 -26.00
CA LYS A 570 -25.50 19.04 -27.43
C LYS A 570 -24.51 20.15 -27.79
N ALA A 571 -24.64 21.34 -27.20
CA ALA A 571 -23.72 22.46 -27.44
C ALA A 571 -22.30 22.17 -26.93
N VAL A 572 -22.15 21.41 -25.85
CA VAL A 572 -20.84 21.02 -25.31
C VAL A 572 -20.18 19.93 -26.17
N VAL A 573 -20.96 18.93 -26.60
CA VAL A 573 -20.40 17.76 -27.26
C VAL A 573 -20.43 17.79 -28.78
N ASN A 574 -21.22 18.63 -29.47
CA ASN A 574 -21.29 18.62 -30.94
C ASN A 574 -20.28 19.53 -31.63
#